data_AF-A0A8T4KID8-F1
#
_entry.id   AF-A0A8T4KID8-F1
#
_cell.length_a   1.000
_cell.length_b   1.000
_cell.length_c   1.000
_cell.angle_alpha   90.00
_cell.angle_beta   90.00
_cell.angle_gamma   90.00
#
_symmetry.space_group_name_H-M   'P 1'
#
loop_
_entity.id
_entity.type
_entity.pdbx_description
1 polymer ?
#
loop_
_entity_poly.entity_id
_entity_poly.type
_entity_poly.pdbx_seq_one_letter_code
_entity_poly.pdbx_strand_id
1 'polypeptide(L)'
;MSYVDFAIAVSVFVVFFAVVIIVATNYFSNLASLNKREEYKQVATNYFNQIFTKKGTPSNWEDDPNNAPVELGLADFLYQTPILVIENGNLLRSNEPITTRIVFDEDCVNKVWNNTFRIYDEDNNATKYELSNVAFCTSQYLKEANITWAANLSANEEIRYYVYYSGNDDITGPGYSTSFSTSDWVPNNGDSYTEAITDWSRYGGASGSVALDNGDKIKGTGSVNITGTFNSSQLGMKYDPSALITGVDNNWYLDAWVKIDDKTGIDGGKFFVKDNNETIDVNIISNMTSNTWYHFLVQLNSGAGWSNWATFNATNGIDYVIFEATNSSSGLTRTLKIDNLFFRKKPLDLTVFPEKRIETLSSTKLDALKNKSVDEIKKTIGEDYKVRIEVIKNK
;
A
#
# COMPACT_ATOMS: atom_id res chain seq x y z
N MET A 1 -54.29 47.60 -52.23
CA MET A 1 -53.04 48.03 -51.58
C MET A 1 -52.82 49.47 -51.98
N SER A 2 -52.79 50.41 -51.03
CA SER A 2 -52.50 51.80 -51.40
C SER A 2 -51.04 51.91 -51.83
N TYR A 3 -50.70 52.84 -52.72
CA TYR A 3 -49.30 53.09 -53.10
C TYR A 3 -48.41 53.38 -51.88
N VAL A 4 -48.99 53.86 -50.79
CA VAL A 4 -48.33 54.09 -49.50
C VAL A 4 -47.95 52.77 -48.84
N ASP A 5 -48.85 51.78 -48.79
CA ASP A 5 -48.57 50.46 -48.20
C ASP A 5 -47.45 49.73 -48.96
N PHE A 6 -47.44 49.84 -50.28
CA PHE A 6 -46.37 49.28 -51.12
C PHE A 6 -45.03 49.97 -50.87
N ALA A 7 -45.00 51.30 -50.77
CA ALA A 7 -43.79 52.06 -50.50
C ALA A 7 -43.20 51.74 -49.12
N ILE A 8 -44.04 51.58 -48.09
CA ILE A 8 -43.61 51.18 -46.75
C ILE A 8 -43.03 49.77 -46.77
N ALA A 9 -43.72 48.80 -47.39
CA ALA A 9 -43.26 47.42 -47.48
C ALA A 9 -41.91 47.29 -48.21
N VAL A 10 -41.73 48.00 -49.33
CA VAL A 10 -40.46 48.02 -50.08
C VAL A 10 -39.35 48.66 -49.26
N SER A 11 -39.64 49.75 -48.54
CA SER A 11 -38.64 50.43 -47.70
C SER A 11 -38.13 49.55 -46.57
N VAL A 12 -39.04 48.84 -45.88
CA VAL A 12 -38.68 47.87 -44.83
C VAL A 12 -37.89 46.71 -45.41
N PHE A 13 -38.32 46.18 -46.57
CA PHE A 13 -37.63 45.09 -47.25
C PHE A 13 -36.19 45.46 -47.64
N VAL A 14 -35.98 46.65 -48.22
CA VAL A 14 -34.64 47.11 -48.63
C VAL A 14 -33.72 47.29 -47.43
N VAL A 15 -34.21 47.87 -46.32
CA VAL A 15 -33.41 48.02 -45.09
C VAL A 15 -33.07 46.65 -44.51
N PHE A 16 -34.05 45.75 -44.40
CA PHE A 16 -33.82 44.39 -43.89
C PHE A 16 -32.82 43.62 -44.77
N PHE A 17 -32.98 43.68 -46.09
CA PHE A 17 -32.08 43.02 -47.03
C PHE A 17 -30.66 43.59 -46.97
N ALA A 18 -30.50 44.91 -46.81
CA ALA A 18 -29.21 45.54 -46.60
C ALA A 18 -28.53 45.08 -45.30
N VAL A 19 -29.29 44.97 -44.20
CA VAL A 19 -28.78 44.43 -42.93
C VAL A 19 -28.34 42.97 -43.10
N VAL A 20 -29.13 42.14 -43.78
CA VAL A 20 -28.77 40.74 -44.06
C VAL A 20 -27.49 40.66 -44.89
N ILE A 21 -27.33 41.50 -45.91
CA ILE A 21 -26.10 41.55 -46.72
C ILE A 21 -24.91 41.99 -45.87
N ILE A 22 -25.06 43.01 -45.02
CA ILE A 22 -23.97 43.49 -44.15
C ILE A 22 -23.55 42.38 -43.18
N VAL A 23 -24.52 41.71 -42.54
CA VAL A 23 -24.26 40.60 -41.61
C VAL A 23 -23.61 39.43 -42.35
N ALA A 24 -24.12 39.03 -43.52
CA ALA A 24 -23.53 37.96 -44.31
C ALA A 24 -22.11 38.30 -44.78
N THR A 25 -21.88 39.53 -45.25
CA THR A 25 -20.56 39.99 -45.69
C THR A 25 -19.57 40.03 -44.52
N ASN A 26 -20.00 40.48 -43.35
CA ASN A 26 -19.20 40.44 -42.12
C ASN A 26 -18.94 39.01 -41.63
N TYR A 27 -19.89 38.10 -41.79
CA TYR A 27 -19.70 36.70 -41.44
C TYR A 27 -18.71 36.01 -42.39
N PHE A 28 -18.87 36.18 -43.71
CA PHE A 28 -17.97 35.61 -44.71
C PHE A 28 -16.56 36.24 -44.67
N SER A 29 -16.45 37.54 -44.38
CA SER A 29 -15.14 38.19 -44.20
C SER A 29 -14.41 37.71 -42.95
N ASN A 30 -15.15 37.31 -41.90
CA ASN A 30 -14.59 36.75 -40.68
C ASN A 30 -14.50 35.21 -40.66
N LEU A 31 -15.05 34.50 -41.65
CA LEU A 31 -15.01 33.04 -41.69
C LEU A 31 -13.56 32.51 -41.71
N ALA A 32 -12.68 33.18 -42.46
CA ALA A 32 -11.27 32.85 -42.51
C ALA A 32 -10.55 33.06 -41.16
N SER A 33 -10.93 34.09 -40.40
CA SER A 33 -10.35 34.35 -39.07
C SER A 33 -10.88 33.38 -38.01
N LEU A 34 -12.16 32.99 -38.09
CA LEU A 34 -12.77 31.97 -37.23
C LEU A 34 -12.15 30.58 -37.49
N ASN A 35 -11.97 30.20 -38.75
CA ASN A 35 -11.32 28.93 -39.11
C ASN A 35 -9.87 28.87 -38.61
N LYS A 36 -9.10 29.95 -38.80
CA LYS A 36 -7.74 30.04 -38.26
C LYS A 36 -7.71 29.97 -36.74
N ARG A 37 -8.70 30.55 -36.05
CA ARG A 37 -8.79 30.48 -34.58
C ARG A 37 -9.00 29.04 -34.11
N GLU A 38 -9.89 28.29 -34.75
CA GLU A 38 -10.12 26.89 -34.37
C GLU A 38 -8.97 25.98 -34.76
N GLU A 39 -8.28 26.26 -35.87
CA GLU A 39 -7.01 25.62 -36.22
C GLU A 39 -5.97 25.85 -35.11
N TYR A 40 -5.74 27.11 -34.69
CA TYR A 40 -4.80 27.41 -33.60
C TYR A 40 -5.20 26.79 -32.27
N LYS A 41 -6.49 26.74 -31.97
CA LYS A 41 -7.00 26.09 -30.75
C LYS A 41 -6.70 24.59 -30.79
N GLN A 42 -6.95 23.93 -31.91
CA GLN A 42 -6.68 22.51 -32.08
C GLN A 42 -5.17 22.22 -31.99
N VAL A 43 -4.34 23.04 -32.63
CA VAL A 43 -2.89 22.98 -32.53
C VAL A 43 -2.41 23.17 -31.09
N ALA A 44 -2.93 24.18 -30.37
CA ALA A 44 -2.59 24.42 -28.96
C ALA A 44 -3.04 23.27 -28.05
N THR A 45 -4.22 22.69 -28.28
CA THR A 45 -4.70 21.50 -27.56
C THR A 45 -3.80 20.29 -27.83
N ASN A 46 -3.36 20.09 -29.07
CA ASN A 46 -2.45 19.02 -29.42
C ASN A 46 -1.09 19.18 -28.71
N TYR A 47 -0.52 20.38 -28.71
CA TYR A 47 0.70 20.67 -27.96
C TYR A 47 0.52 20.46 -26.45
N PHE A 48 -0.60 20.92 -25.89
CA PHE A 48 -0.90 20.72 -24.47
C PHE A 48 -0.95 19.23 -24.13
N ASN A 49 -1.68 18.44 -24.91
CA ASN A 49 -1.81 17.00 -24.68
C ASN A 49 -0.48 16.25 -24.93
N GLN A 50 0.33 16.69 -25.89
CA GLN A 50 1.64 16.09 -26.12
C GLN A 50 2.57 16.33 -24.92
N ILE A 51 2.62 17.57 -24.43
CA ILE A 51 3.60 18.00 -23.42
C ILE A 51 3.12 17.70 -22.00
N PHE A 52 1.86 17.93 -21.64
CA PHE A 52 1.42 17.96 -20.25
C PHE A 52 0.67 16.72 -19.78
N THR A 53 0.27 15.81 -20.68
CA THR A 53 -0.50 14.61 -20.30
C THR A 53 0.26 13.30 -20.56
N LYS A 54 1.49 13.37 -21.09
CA LYS A 54 2.34 12.20 -21.37
C LYS A 54 3.68 12.29 -20.64
N LYS A 55 4.29 11.13 -20.39
CA LYS A 55 5.66 11.01 -19.83
C LYS A 55 6.76 11.40 -20.83
N GLY A 56 6.48 11.41 -22.12
CA GLY A 56 7.48 11.51 -23.18
C GLY A 56 8.07 10.16 -23.56
N THR A 57 8.86 10.13 -24.63
CA THR A 57 9.50 8.93 -25.18
C THR A 57 10.97 9.20 -25.47
N PRO A 58 11.93 8.51 -24.82
CA PRO A 58 11.73 7.57 -23.71
C PRO A 58 11.14 8.26 -22.46
N SER A 59 10.60 7.48 -21.51
CA SER A 59 9.89 8.05 -20.35
C SER A 59 10.76 8.85 -19.38
N ASN A 60 12.08 8.66 -19.46
CA ASN A 60 13.12 9.29 -18.66
C ASN A 60 14.08 10.14 -19.54
N TRP A 61 13.55 10.79 -20.57
CA TRP A 61 14.33 11.58 -21.52
C TRP A 61 15.11 12.74 -20.87
N GLU A 62 14.76 13.13 -19.65
CA GLU A 62 15.46 14.13 -18.85
C GLU A 62 16.86 13.69 -18.38
N ASP A 63 17.13 12.37 -18.33
CA ASP A 63 18.39 11.82 -17.82
C ASP A 63 19.54 11.94 -18.83
N ASP A 64 19.21 12.06 -20.12
CA ASP A 64 20.19 12.24 -21.18
C ASP A 64 20.08 13.64 -21.79
N PRO A 65 20.89 14.61 -21.31
CA PRO A 65 20.85 15.96 -21.82
C PRO A 65 21.34 16.06 -23.27
N ASN A 66 22.13 15.09 -23.74
CA ASN A 66 22.79 15.13 -25.05
C ASN A 66 21.94 14.52 -26.17
N ASN A 67 20.87 13.78 -25.84
CA ASN A 67 19.95 13.21 -26.80
C ASN A 67 18.60 13.92 -26.79
N ALA A 68 18.07 14.19 -27.99
CA ALA A 68 16.72 14.71 -28.14
C ALA A 68 15.72 13.56 -27.97
N PRO A 69 14.68 13.70 -27.14
CA PRO A 69 13.62 12.71 -27.08
C PRO A 69 12.92 12.55 -28.42
N VAL A 70 12.27 11.40 -28.60
CA VAL A 70 11.32 11.20 -29.70
C VAL A 70 10.05 12.00 -29.44
N GLU A 71 9.58 12.01 -28.19
CA GLU A 71 8.44 12.83 -27.76
C GLU A 71 8.74 13.52 -26.43
N LEU A 72 8.48 14.82 -26.34
CA LEU A 72 8.51 15.55 -25.08
C LEU A 72 7.24 15.27 -24.28
N GLY A 73 7.39 15.06 -22.98
CA GLY A 73 6.28 14.95 -22.05
C GLY A 73 6.74 15.25 -20.63
N LEU A 74 5.94 16.01 -19.89
CA LEU A 74 6.19 16.51 -18.53
C LEU A 74 5.35 15.79 -17.48
N ALA A 75 4.36 15.00 -17.91
CA ALA A 75 3.54 14.26 -16.96
C ALA A 75 4.38 13.17 -16.29
N ASP A 76 4.02 12.88 -15.06
CA ASP A 76 4.45 11.71 -14.33
C ASP A 76 3.24 11.10 -13.62
N PHE A 77 3.41 9.88 -13.11
CA PHE A 77 2.34 9.15 -12.44
C PHE A 77 2.69 8.97 -10.98
N LEU A 78 1.89 9.59 -10.13
CA LEU A 78 1.83 9.28 -8.72
C LEU A 78 0.68 8.29 -8.52
N TYR A 79 0.99 7.15 -7.93
CA TYR A 79 -0.01 6.16 -7.59
C TYR A 79 -0.39 6.32 -6.11
N GLN A 80 -1.65 6.07 -5.81
CA GLN A 80 -2.21 6.19 -4.47
C GLN A 80 -3.06 4.96 -4.15
N THR A 81 -2.75 4.27 -3.06
CA THR A 81 -3.56 3.18 -2.51
C THR A 81 -4.17 3.64 -1.19
N PRO A 82 -5.50 3.91 -1.14
CA PRO A 82 -6.18 4.24 0.10
C PRO A 82 -6.36 3.01 1.00
N ILE A 83 -6.24 3.21 2.30
CA ILE A 83 -6.49 2.20 3.34
C ILE A 83 -7.45 2.82 4.35
N LEU A 84 -8.59 2.18 4.59
CA LEU A 84 -9.51 2.55 5.67
C LEU A 84 -9.23 1.65 6.88
N VAL A 85 -9.10 2.26 8.04
CA VAL A 85 -8.91 1.60 9.33
C VAL A 85 -10.08 1.99 10.21
N ILE A 86 -10.79 0.99 10.76
CA ILE A 86 -12.00 1.21 11.56
C ILE A 86 -11.82 0.57 12.93
N GLU A 87 -12.09 1.35 13.98
CA GLU A 87 -12.22 0.85 15.35
C GLU A 87 -13.67 0.40 15.58
N ASN A 88 -13.92 -0.89 15.67
CA ASN A 88 -15.27 -1.43 15.93
C ASN A 88 -15.37 -2.12 17.30
N GLY A 89 -14.42 -1.85 18.20
CA GLY A 89 -14.32 -2.43 19.54
C GLY A 89 -14.78 -1.51 20.65
N ASN A 90 -15.12 -0.24 20.35
CA ASN A 90 -15.39 0.81 21.32
C ASN A 90 -14.20 1.02 22.29
N LEU A 91 -12.99 1.03 21.74
CA LEU A 91 -11.74 1.17 22.48
C LEU A 91 -10.91 2.33 21.94
N LEU A 92 -10.30 3.11 22.83
CA LEU A 92 -9.22 4.02 22.43
C LEU A 92 -8.02 3.20 21.94
N ARG A 93 -7.55 3.48 20.74
CA ARG A 93 -6.30 2.97 20.17
C ARG A 93 -5.24 4.04 20.17
N SER A 94 -4.09 3.74 20.76
CA SER A 94 -2.92 4.61 20.67
C SER A 94 -1.69 3.79 20.34
N ASN A 95 -0.93 4.27 19.37
CA ASN A 95 0.27 3.64 18.83
C ASN A 95 0.12 2.16 18.44
N GLU A 96 -1.12 1.68 18.24
CA GLU A 96 -1.35 0.26 17.96
C GLU A 96 -0.84 -0.07 16.56
N PRO A 97 0.12 -0.98 16.42
CA PRO A 97 0.66 -1.31 15.12
C PRO A 97 -0.31 -2.20 14.37
N ILE A 98 -0.60 -1.77 13.15
CA ILE A 98 -1.39 -2.52 12.18
C ILE A 98 -0.51 -2.86 10.99
N THR A 99 -0.72 -4.06 10.45
CA THR A 99 0.03 -4.58 9.32
C THR A 99 -0.93 -4.96 8.21
N THR A 100 -0.64 -4.57 6.98
CA THR A 100 -1.41 -5.00 5.81
C THR A 100 -0.48 -5.30 4.64
N ARG A 101 -0.90 -6.23 3.78
CA ARG A 101 -0.20 -6.53 2.53
C ARG A 101 -0.63 -5.53 1.45
N ILE A 102 0.33 -4.89 0.80
CA ILE A 102 0.11 -4.03 -0.36
C ILE A 102 0.78 -4.65 -1.58
N VAL A 103 0.00 -4.78 -2.66
CA VAL A 103 0.52 -5.12 -3.99
C VAL A 103 0.72 -3.80 -4.73
N PHE A 104 1.98 -3.45 -4.99
CA PHE A 104 2.38 -2.20 -5.63
C PHE A 104 2.40 -2.33 -7.16
N ASP A 105 2.91 -3.46 -7.67
CA ASP A 105 3.17 -3.63 -9.10
C ASP A 105 3.05 -5.09 -9.52
N GLU A 106 1.82 -5.56 -9.67
CA GLU A 106 1.52 -6.96 -10.01
C GLU A 106 2.20 -7.41 -11.31
N ASP A 107 2.20 -6.53 -12.32
CA ASP A 107 2.72 -6.76 -13.67
C ASP A 107 4.21 -6.40 -13.83
N CYS A 108 4.86 -5.90 -12.78
CA CYS A 108 6.26 -5.50 -12.78
C CYS A 108 6.62 -4.47 -13.88
N VAL A 109 5.83 -3.40 -13.98
CA VAL A 109 6.06 -2.29 -14.91
C VAL A 109 6.83 -1.11 -14.29
N ASN A 110 7.58 -1.37 -13.22
CA ASN A 110 8.45 -0.44 -12.51
C ASN A 110 7.70 0.75 -11.88
N LYS A 111 6.59 0.49 -11.18
CA LYS A 111 5.76 1.53 -10.56
C LYS A 111 6.32 2.12 -9.27
N VAL A 112 7.16 1.38 -8.53
CA VAL A 112 7.61 1.76 -7.18
C VAL A 112 9.04 1.34 -6.93
N TRP A 113 9.92 2.30 -6.70
CA TRP A 113 11.24 2.02 -6.13
C TRP A 113 11.14 1.90 -4.61
N ASN A 114 11.93 1.04 -3.98
CA ASN A 114 11.76 0.72 -2.55
C ASN A 114 11.86 1.89 -1.57
N ASN A 115 12.42 3.04 -1.98
CA ASN A 115 12.52 4.24 -1.17
C ASN A 115 11.56 5.37 -1.60
N THR A 116 10.70 5.16 -2.60
CA THR A 116 9.81 6.20 -3.14
C THR A 116 8.41 6.23 -2.56
N PHE A 117 8.03 5.21 -1.78
CA PHE A 117 6.70 5.17 -1.20
C PHE A 117 6.62 5.89 0.15
N ARG A 118 5.49 6.54 0.41
CA ARG A 118 5.19 7.29 1.64
C ARG A 118 3.77 6.97 2.10
N ILE A 119 3.54 7.06 3.40
CA ILE A 119 2.21 6.90 3.99
C ILE A 119 1.85 8.21 4.66
N TYR A 120 0.64 8.68 4.40
CA TYR A 120 0.07 9.84 5.06
C TYR A 120 -1.28 9.47 5.67
N ASP A 121 -1.62 10.10 6.78
CA ASP A 121 -3.01 10.11 7.28
C ASP A 121 -3.88 11.08 6.46
N GLU A 122 -5.14 11.22 6.85
CA GLU A 122 -6.11 12.09 6.19
C GLU A 122 -5.82 13.59 6.35
N ASP A 123 -5.03 13.97 7.35
CA ASP A 123 -4.56 15.33 7.59
C ASP A 123 -3.25 15.65 6.85
N ASN A 124 -2.73 14.71 6.06
CA ASN A 124 -1.45 14.77 5.35
C ASN A 124 -0.21 14.77 6.27
N ASN A 125 -0.31 14.23 7.49
CA ASN A 125 0.85 13.97 8.31
C ASN A 125 1.54 12.69 7.85
N ALA A 126 2.87 12.77 7.66
CA ALA A 126 3.66 11.61 7.28
C ALA A 126 3.66 10.56 8.40
N THR A 127 3.32 9.33 8.07
CA THR A 127 3.30 8.20 8.99
C THR A 127 4.57 7.37 8.82
N LYS A 128 5.19 7.00 9.94
CA LYS A 128 6.36 6.10 9.95
C LYS A 128 5.91 4.66 9.70
N TYR A 129 6.67 3.91 8.91
CA TYR A 129 6.36 2.52 8.60
C TYR A 129 7.59 1.61 8.65
N GLU A 130 7.34 0.32 8.83
CA GLU A 130 8.28 -0.78 8.62
C GLU A 130 7.79 -1.64 7.44
N LEU A 131 8.73 -2.12 6.62
CA LEU A 131 8.45 -3.11 5.58
C LEU A 131 8.88 -4.49 6.02
N SER A 132 8.05 -5.48 5.71
CA SER A 132 8.39 -6.89 5.85
C SER A 132 7.86 -7.71 4.69
N ASN A 133 8.37 -8.95 4.55
CA ASN A 133 7.99 -9.87 3.48
C ASN A 133 8.02 -9.21 2.09
N VAL A 134 9.11 -8.50 1.79
CA VAL A 134 9.24 -7.69 0.59
C VAL A 134 9.54 -8.58 -0.61
N ALA A 135 8.72 -8.49 -1.65
CA ALA A 135 8.98 -9.09 -2.95
C ALA A 135 9.33 -8.00 -3.96
N PHE A 136 10.39 -8.25 -4.73
CA PHE A 136 10.86 -7.36 -5.78
C PHE A 136 10.49 -7.90 -7.16
N CYS A 137 10.30 -6.99 -8.10
CA CYS A 137 10.26 -7.28 -9.53
C CYS A 137 11.69 -7.45 -10.05
N THR A 138 12.28 -6.37 -10.57
CA THR A 138 13.70 -6.29 -10.94
C THR A 138 14.41 -5.21 -10.14
N SER A 139 15.67 -5.44 -9.78
CA SER A 139 16.50 -4.49 -9.03
C SER A 139 15.89 -4.13 -7.65
N GLN A 140 15.45 -2.89 -7.45
CA GLN A 140 14.83 -2.41 -6.21
C GLN A 140 13.35 -2.02 -6.41
N TYR A 141 12.76 -2.38 -7.56
CA TYR A 141 11.34 -2.13 -7.80
C TYR A 141 10.49 -3.12 -6.99
N LEU A 142 9.61 -2.57 -6.15
CA LEU A 142 8.72 -3.36 -5.28
C LEU A 142 7.58 -3.96 -6.09
N LYS A 143 7.35 -5.26 -5.92
CA LYS A 143 6.15 -5.95 -6.37
C LYS A 143 5.06 -5.85 -5.32
N GLU A 144 5.38 -6.28 -4.10
CA GLU A 144 4.48 -6.33 -2.96
C GLU A 144 5.28 -6.35 -1.65
N ALA A 145 4.67 -5.90 -0.56
CA ALA A 145 5.23 -6.02 0.77
C ALA A 145 4.13 -5.97 1.82
N ASN A 146 4.44 -6.44 3.02
CA ASN A 146 3.70 -6.08 4.22
C ASN A 146 4.20 -4.72 4.72
N ILE A 147 3.26 -3.86 5.06
CA ILE A 147 3.51 -2.53 5.62
C ILE A 147 2.95 -2.50 7.03
N THR A 148 3.79 -2.14 8.00
CA THR A 148 3.39 -1.96 9.40
C THR A 148 3.54 -0.51 9.83
N TRP A 149 2.50 0.06 10.43
CA TRP A 149 2.54 1.42 11.00
C TRP A 149 1.70 1.51 12.26
N ALA A 150 1.95 2.54 13.07
CA ALA A 150 1.22 2.79 14.31
C ALA A 150 -0.05 3.60 14.02
N ALA A 151 -1.19 3.09 14.47
CA ALA A 151 -2.49 3.72 14.33
C ALA A 151 -2.93 4.39 15.65
N ASN A 152 -3.58 5.55 15.54
CA ASN A 152 -4.18 6.26 16.66
C ASN A 152 -5.64 6.54 16.29
N LEU A 153 -6.58 5.97 17.04
CA LEU A 153 -8.01 6.07 16.81
C LEU A 153 -8.75 6.19 18.14
N SER A 154 -9.76 7.04 18.19
CA SER A 154 -10.76 7.08 19.24
C SER A 154 -11.70 5.87 19.14
N ALA A 155 -12.48 5.64 20.19
CA ALA A 155 -13.48 4.58 20.19
C ALA A 155 -14.53 4.80 19.09
N ASN A 156 -14.78 3.77 18.27
CA ASN A 156 -15.68 3.81 17.11
C ASN A 156 -15.31 4.82 16.01
N GLU A 157 -14.03 5.20 15.93
CA GLU A 157 -13.52 6.08 14.88
C GLU A 157 -13.10 5.30 13.62
N GLU A 158 -13.17 5.97 12.47
CA GLU A 158 -12.56 5.52 11.23
C GLU A 158 -11.53 6.55 10.77
N ILE A 159 -10.39 6.10 10.25
CA ILE A 159 -9.34 6.96 9.70
C ILE A 159 -8.88 6.41 8.35
N ARG A 160 -8.53 7.31 7.44
CA ARG A 160 -7.96 6.95 6.14
C ARG A 160 -6.45 7.20 6.13
N TYR A 161 -5.72 6.19 5.67
CA TYR A 161 -4.34 6.32 5.28
C TYR A 161 -4.20 6.24 3.76
N TYR A 162 -3.19 6.91 3.24
CA TYR A 162 -2.89 6.94 1.81
C TYR A 162 -1.44 6.52 1.59
N VAL A 163 -1.25 5.39 0.92
CA VAL A 163 0.07 4.94 0.47
C VAL A 163 0.31 5.56 -0.90
N TYR A 164 1.26 6.49 -0.99
CA TYR A 164 1.67 7.12 -2.23
C TYR A 164 2.99 6.53 -2.71
N TYR A 165 3.13 6.36 -4.02
CA TYR A 165 4.37 5.86 -4.62
C TYR A 165 4.50 6.28 -6.08
N SER A 166 5.73 6.30 -6.58
CA SER A 166 6.05 6.60 -7.98
C SER A 166 7.22 5.76 -8.48
N GLY A 167 7.32 5.65 -9.80
CA GLY A 167 8.35 4.86 -10.48
C GLY A 167 9.67 5.61 -10.66
N ASN A 168 9.78 6.83 -10.14
CA ASN A 168 11.03 7.58 -10.15
C ASN A 168 12.09 6.84 -9.35
N ASP A 169 13.34 6.96 -9.74
CA ASP A 169 14.44 6.31 -9.05
C ASP A 169 14.95 7.17 -7.89
N ASP A 170 15.30 6.47 -6.81
CA ASP A 170 16.18 6.94 -5.74
C ASP A 170 15.92 8.35 -5.17
N ILE A 171 14.70 8.58 -4.66
CA ILE A 171 14.46 9.76 -3.83
C ILE A 171 15.06 9.54 -2.44
N THR A 172 15.49 10.62 -1.78
CA THR A 172 15.94 10.54 -0.38
C THR A 172 14.91 9.81 0.47
N GLY A 173 15.31 8.65 1.00
CA GLY A 173 14.47 7.82 1.87
C GLY A 173 13.96 8.61 3.08
N PRO A 174 12.89 8.15 3.73
CA PRO A 174 12.22 8.92 4.77
C PRO A 174 13.06 9.14 6.05
N GLY A 175 14.18 8.42 6.23
CA GLY A 175 15.20 8.72 7.24
C GLY A 175 14.78 8.49 8.70
N TYR A 176 13.60 7.91 8.95
CA TYR A 176 13.17 7.51 10.30
C TYR A 176 13.52 6.05 10.58
N SER A 177 13.79 5.75 11.84
CA SER A 177 13.79 4.37 12.36
C SER A 177 12.42 4.06 12.94
N THR A 178 11.90 2.87 12.65
CA THR A 178 10.71 2.33 13.30
C THR A 178 11.11 1.28 14.33
N SER A 179 10.54 1.41 15.52
CA SER A 179 10.53 0.37 16.55
C SER A 179 9.15 0.42 17.19
N PHE A 180 8.49 -0.72 17.30
CA PHE A 180 7.17 -0.81 17.93
C PHE A 180 7.33 -1.51 19.27
N SER A 181 7.00 -0.82 20.36
CA SER A 181 7.01 -1.38 21.72
C SER A 181 5.58 -1.46 22.27
N THR A 182 5.16 -2.66 22.68
CA THR A 182 3.83 -2.90 23.28
C THR A 182 3.56 -2.03 24.50
N SER A 183 4.60 -1.63 25.23
CA SER A 183 4.53 -0.71 26.37
C SER A 183 3.83 0.61 26.03
N ASP A 184 3.96 1.07 24.78
CA ASP A 184 3.52 2.38 24.34
C ASP A 184 2.12 2.36 23.72
N TRP A 185 1.51 1.17 23.61
CA TRP A 185 0.25 0.97 22.93
C TRP A 185 -0.91 1.01 23.90
N VAL A 186 -2.06 1.47 23.43
CA VAL A 186 -3.32 1.37 24.14
C VAL A 186 -4.32 0.68 23.22
N PRO A 187 -5.05 -0.33 23.71
CA PRO A 187 -4.82 -1.05 24.98
C PRO A 187 -3.51 -1.85 24.97
N ASN A 188 -2.70 -1.72 26.04
CA ASN A 188 -1.51 -2.53 26.26
C ASN A 188 -1.95 -3.90 26.76
N ASN A 189 -1.74 -4.91 25.93
CA ASN A 189 -2.40 -6.19 26.03
C ASN A 189 -1.30 -7.28 25.98
N GLY A 190 -1.06 -7.90 27.13
CA GLY A 190 -0.38 -9.19 27.32
C GLY A 190 0.61 -9.62 26.22
N ASP A 191 1.82 -9.08 26.30
CA ASP A 191 2.81 -9.20 25.22
C ASP A 191 3.56 -10.54 25.20
N SER A 192 3.91 -10.96 23.98
CA SER A 192 4.94 -11.93 23.63
C SER A 192 5.70 -11.45 22.40
N TYR A 193 6.31 -10.27 22.46
CA TYR A 193 7.24 -9.87 21.42
C TYR A 193 8.32 -10.94 21.39
N THR A 194 8.52 -11.55 20.23
CA THR A 194 9.37 -12.71 19.96
C THR A 194 10.87 -12.47 20.26
N GLU A 195 11.19 -11.47 21.07
CA GLU A 195 12.54 -10.95 21.31
C GLU A 195 13.27 -11.77 22.36
N ALA A 196 12.56 -12.24 23.39
CA ALA A 196 13.15 -13.07 24.43
C ALA A 196 13.22 -14.53 23.95
N ILE A 197 14.26 -14.86 23.19
CA ILE A 197 14.58 -16.25 22.80
C ILE A 197 14.59 -17.23 24.00
N THR A 198 14.84 -16.72 25.21
CA THR A 198 14.82 -17.48 26.47
C THR A 198 13.47 -18.07 26.81
N ASP A 199 12.40 -17.47 26.33
CA ASP A 199 11.02 -17.85 26.62
C ASP A 199 10.53 -18.87 25.58
N TRP A 200 11.37 -19.19 24.59
CA TRP A 200 11.04 -20.12 23.52
C TRP A 200 11.78 -21.44 23.66
N SER A 201 11.02 -22.51 23.49
CA SER A 201 11.56 -23.87 23.45
C SER A 201 10.92 -24.67 22.32
N ARG A 202 11.61 -25.73 21.90
CA ARG A 202 11.06 -26.67 20.93
C ARG A 202 9.90 -27.45 21.55
N TYR A 203 8.91 -27.80 20.74
CA TYR A 203 7.80 -28.64 21.14
C TYR A 203 7.60 -29.81 20.18
N GLY A 204 7.12 -30.93 20.70
CA GLY A 204 7.01 -32.18 19.96
C GLY A 204 8.38 -32.80 19.64
N GLY A 205 8.43 -33.67 18.63
CA GLY A 205 9.67 -34.34 18.20
C GLY A 205 10.55 -33.50 17.29
N ALA A 206 10.48 -32.17 17.43
CA ALA A 206 11.35 -31.24 16.74
C ALA A 206 12.78 -31.37 17.29
N SER A 207 13.77 -31.42 16.39
CA SER A 207 15.18 -31.27 16.73
C SER A 207 15.68 -29.88 16.37
N GLY A 208 16.95 -29.60 16.64
CA GLY A 208 17.52 -28.26 16.50
C GLY A 208 17.38 -27.40 17.74
N SER A 209 17.92 -26.19 17.63
CA SER A 209 17.89 -25.16 18.67
C SER A 209 17.00 -24.02 18.19
N VAL A 210 16.31 -23.39 19.13
CA VAL A 210 15.59 -22.14 18.86
C VAL A 210 16.63 -21.04 18.58
N ALA A 211 16.35 -20.18 17.59
CA ALA A 211 17.20 -19.06 17.21
C ALA A 211 16.35 -17.83 16.81
N LEU A 212 16.96 -16.64 16.87
CA LEU A 212 16.38 -15.41 16.32
C LEU A 212 16.79 -15.25 14.85
N ASP A 213 15.87 -14.79 14.02
CA ASP A 213 16.08 -14.47 12.62
C ASP A 213 15.67 -13.04 12.31
N ASN A 214 16.66 -12.21 12.02
CA ASN A 214 16.46 -10.80 11.72
C ASN A 214 16.21 -10.53 10.22
N GLY A 215 16.45 -11.51 9.34
CA GLY A 215 16.35 -11.38 7.89
C GLY A 215 15.00 -11.82 7.33
N ASP A 216 14.31 -12.72 8.03
CA ASP A 216 12.98 -13.21 7.65
C ASP A 216 12.03 -13.10 8.84
N LYS A 217 11.35 -11.95 8.90
CA LYS A 217 10.47 -11.51 9.98
C LYS A 217 9.31 -10.70 9.41
N ILE A 218 8.26 -10.56 10.21
CA ILE A 218 7.13 -9.67 10.01
C ILE A 218 7.35 -8.33 10.69
N LYS A 219 7.96 -8.29 11.88
CA LYS A 219 8.05 -7.04 12.65
C LYS A 219 9.17 -7.03 13.69
N GLY A 220 9.71 -5.84 13.99
CA GLY A 220 10.62 -5.62 15.11
C GLY A 220 12.01 -6.26 14.94
N THR A 221 12.58 -6.82 16.01
CA THR A 221 13.98 -7.25 16.02
C THR A 221 14.24 -8.55 15.25
N GLY A 222 13.27 -9.47 15.20
CA GLY A 222 13.36 -10.73 14.46
C GLY A 222 12.20 -11.67 14.72
N SER A 223 12.09 -12.70 13.88
CA SER A 223 11.23 -13.86 14.16
C SER A 223 11.99 -14.88 15.01
N VAL A 224 11.26 -15.74 15.72
CA VAL A 224 11.85 -16.90 16.39
C VAL A 224 11.70 -18.08 15.46
N ASN A 225 12.77 -18.84 15.25
CA ASN A 225 12.77 -20.02 14.41
C ASN A 225 13.33 -21.26 15.11
N ILE A 226 13.01 -22.40 14.54
CA ILE A 226 13.70 -23.67 14.79
C ILE A 226 13.94 -24.36 13.45
N THR A 227 15.21 -24.70 13.20
CA THR A 227 15.63 -25.49 12.03
C THR A 227 16.15 -26.84 12.50
N GLY A 228 15.56 -27.92 12.01
CA GLY A 228 15.95 -29.26 12.41
C GLY A 228 15.15 -30.36 11.73
N THR A 229 15.50 -31.60 12.02
CA THR A 229 14.74 -32.78 11.60
C THR A 229 13.50 -32.93 12.49
N PHE A 230 12.33 -33.08 11.88
CA PHE A 230 11.07 -33.28 12.58
C PHE A 230 10.62 -34.75 12.47
N ASN A 231 10.65 -35.45 13.60
CA ASN A 231 10.51 -36.92 13.63
C ASN A 231 9.27 -37.44 14.37
N SER A 232 8.42 -36.55 14.89
CA SER A 232 7.18 -36.91 15.60
C SER A 232 5.95 -36.65 14.74
N SER A 233 4.83 -37.26 15.14
CA SER A 233 3.48 -36.93 14.65
C SER A 233 3.09 -35.48 14.91
N GLN A 234 3.82 -34.80 15.79
CA GLN A 234 3.65 -33.40 16.16
C GLN A 234 5.00 -32.69 16.14
N LEU A 235 5.01 -31.50 15.55
CA LEU A 235 6.13 -30.57 15.62
C LEU A 235 5.65 -29.19 16.01
N GLY A 236 6.49 -28.41 16.69
CA GLY A 236 6.06 -27.12 17.14
C GLY A 236 7.08 -26.35 17.94
N MET A 237 6.61 -25.24 18.48
CA MET A 237 7.35 -24.39 19.40
C MET A 237 6.44 -24.02 20.58
N LYS A 238 7.03 -24.00 21.76
CA LYS A 238 6.39 -23.56 23.00
C LYS A 238 6.99 -22.22 23.39
N TYR A 239 6.13 -21.24 23.61
CA TYR A 239 6.42 -20.00 24.28
C TYR A 239 5.98 -20.09 25.75
N ASP A 240 6.91 -19.87 26.66
CA ASP A 240 6.76 -19.90 28.12
C ASP A 240 7.19 -18.53 28.65
N PRO A 241 6.25 -17.57 28.78
CA PRO A 241 6.58 -16.18 29.06
C PRO A 241 7.27 -16.03 30.42
N SER A 242 8.44 -15.39 30.42
CA SER A 242 9.17 -15.05 31.65
C SER A 242 8.40 -14.08 32.55
N ALA A 243 7.53 -13.26 31.96
CA ALA A 243 6.60 -12.37 32.66
C ALA A 243 5.16 -12.86 32.47
N LEU A 244 4.43 -13.09 33.57
CA LEU A 244 3.06 -13.59 33.52
C LEU A 244 2.14 -12.67 32.68
N ILE A 245 1.46 -13.28 31.71
CA ILE A 245 0.45 -12.61 30.89
C ILE A 245 -0.92 -12.75 31.57
N THR A 246 -1.36 -11.71 32.28
CA THR A 246 -2.64 -11.73 33.03
C THR A 246 -3.73 -10.90 32.36
N GLY A 247 -5.01 -11.18 32.67
CA GLY A 247 -6.15 -10.37 32.25
C GLY A 247 -6.65 -10.62 30.83
N VAL A 248 -6.12 -11.67 30.19
CA VAL A 248 -6.59 -12.18 28.90
C VAL A 248 -7.84 -13.04 29.14
N ASP A 249 -8.92 -12.74 28.42
CA ASP A 249 -10.21 -13.40 28.55
C ASP A 249 -10.78 -13.78 27.16
N ASN A 250 -11.92 -14.45 27.13
CA ASN A 250 -12.65 -14.84 25.91
C ASN A 250 -12.88 -13.72 24.86
N ASN A 251 -12.84 -12.45 25.25
CA ASN A 251 -13.01 -11.31 24.32
C ASN A 251 -11.71 -10.89 23.63
N TRP A 252 -10.60 -11.56 23.95
CA TRP A 252 -9.31 -11.32 23.35
C TRP A 252 -9.07 -12.25 22.17
N TYR A 253 -8.07 -11.87 21.39
CA TYR A 253 -7.61 -12.54 20.20
C TYR A 253 -6.16 -12.93 20.41
N LEU A 254 -5.81 -14.15 20.01
CA LEU A 254 -4.42 -14.52 19.79
C LEU A 254 -4.07 -14.07 18.36
N ASP A 255 -3.06 -13.22 18.26
CA ASP A 255 -2.49 -12.72 17.01
C ASP A 255 -1.06 -13.26 16.89
N ALA A 256 -0.75 -13.94 15.80
CA ALA A 256 0.57 -14.51 15.54
C ALA A 256 0.80 -14.65 14.05
N TRP A 257 2.06 -14.61 13.63
CA TRP A 257 2.46 -14.97 12.28
C TRP A 257 3.24 -16.27 12.32
N VAL A 258 2.97 -17.18 11.39
CA VAL A 258 3.64 -18.48 11.31
C VAL A 258 4.12 -18.73 9.89
N LYS A 259 5.35 -19.21 9.74
CA LYS A 259 5.92 -19.64 8.46
C LYS A 259 6.54 -21.02 8.60
N ILE A 260 6.29 -21.86 7.60
CA ILE A 260 6.99 -23.13 7.44
C ILE A 260 7.53 -23.23 6.02
N ASP A 261 8.81 -23.55 5.89
CA ASP A 261 9.49 -23.61 4.59
C ASP A 261 9.02 -24.77 3.70
N ASP A 262 8.75 -25.93 4.31
CA ASP A 262 8.25 -27.13 3.65
C ASP A 262 7.03 -27.72 4.39
N LYS A 263 5.87 -27.76 3.73
CA LYS A 263 4.64 -28.35 4.29
C LYS A 263 4.45 -29.85 4.01
N THR A 264 5.40 -30.55 3.38
CA THR A 264 5.20 -31.96 2.99
C THR A 264 4.66 -32.83 4.14
N GLY A 265 3.45 -33.39 4.04
CA GLY A 265 2.85 -34.16 5.15
C GLY A 265 2.51 -33.36 6.41
N ILE A 266 2.35 -32.03 6.31
CA ILE A 266 1.72 -31.22 7.34
C ILE A 266 0.25 -31.05 6.98
N ASP A 267 -0.59 -31.70 7.77
CA ASP A 267 -2.03 -31.86 7.47
C ASP A 267 -2.90 -30.95 8.36
N GLY A 268 -2.32 -30.36 9.39
CA GLY A 268 -3.04 -29.57 10.38
C GLY A 268 -2.11 -28.80 11.29
N GLY A 269 -2.65 -27.83 12.02
CA GLY A 269 -1.93 -27.15 13.08
C GLY A 269 -2.82 -26.23 13.88
N LYS A 270 -2.38 -25.97 15.10
CA LYS A 270 -3.17 -25.33 16.14
C LYS A 270 -2.29 -24.58 17.15
N PHE A 271 -2.90 -23.59 17.78
CA PHE A 271 -2.33 -22.96 18.96
C PHE A 271 -3.03 -23.52 20.20
N PHE A 272 -2.25 -23.88 21.21
CA PHE A 272 -2.72 -24.15 22.56
C PHE A 272 -2.37 -22.96 23.44
N VAL A 273 -3.36 -22.39 24.11
CA VAL A 273 -3.15 -21.37 25.15
C VAL A 273 -3.49 -22.01 26.49
N LYS A 274 -2.52 -22.07 27.41
CA LYS A 274 -2.63 -22.77 28.68
C LYS A 274 -2.57 -21.80 29.86
N ASP A 275 -3.53 -21.93 30.78
CA ASP A 275 -3.47 -21.37 32.14
C ASP A 275 -3.78 -22.51 33.11
N ASN A 276 -2.76 -23.05 33.78
CA ASN A 276 -2.86 -24.14 34.74
C ASN A 276 -3.53 -25.40 34.15
N ASN A 277 -4.77 -25.69 34.56
CA ASN A 277 -5.54 -26.79 34.00
C ASN A 277 -6.39 -26.36 32.78
N GLU A 278 -6.50 -25.06 32.50
CA GLU A 278 -7.21 -24.47 31.37
C GLU A 278 -6.42 -24.63 30.08
N THR A 279 -7.11 -25.01 29.01
CA THR A 279 -6.52 -25.06 27.67
C THR A 279 -7.55 -24.60 26.65
N ILE A 280 -7.18 -23.62 25.82
CA ILE A 280 -7.87 -23.33 24.57
C ILE A 280 -7.06 -23.91 23.43
N ASP A 281 -7.72 -24.66 22.56
CA ASP A 281 -7.18 -25.10 21.28
C ASP A 281 -7.77 -24.23 20.18
N VAL A 282 -6.92 -23.67 19.32
CA VAL A 282 -7.38 -22.92 18.16
C VAL A 282 -6.82 -23.53 16.90
N ASN A 283 -7.68 -24.16 16.09
CA ASN A 283 -7.28 -24.81 14.84
C ASN A 283 -7.05 -23.79 13.73
N ILE A 284 -6.00 -23.98 12.92
CA ILE A 284 -5.47 -22.93 12.04
C ILE A 284 -5.36 -23.37 10.57
N ILE A 285 -5.22 -24.67 10.31
CA ILE A 285 -4.63 -25.11 9.04
C ILE A 285 -5.63 -25.81 8.14
N SER A 286 -6.44 -25.02 7.44
CA SER A 286 -6.90 -25.41 6.09
C SER A 286 -6.16 -24.67 4.97
N ASN A 287 -5.48 -23.54 5.25
CA ASN A 287 -5.03 -22.60 4.20
C ASN A 287 -3.54 -22.19 4.20
N MET A 288 -2.67 -22.76 5.05
CA MET A 288 -1.24 -22.42 5.03
C MET A 288 -0.54 -22.89 3.74
N THR A 289 0.30 -22.00 3.18
CA THR A 289 1.16 -22.27 2.01
C THR A 289 2.63 -22.34 2.44
N SER A 290 3.42 -23.20 1.78
CA SER A 290 4.85 -23.32 2.07
C SER A 290 5.57 -21.99 1.78
N ASN A 291 6.63 -21.72 2.55
CA ASN A 291 7.51 -20.55 2.39
C ASN A 291 6.83 -19.18 2.44
N THR A 292 5.60 -19.11 2.94
CA THR A 292 4.85 -17.85 3.07
C THR A 292 4.44 -17.65 4.52
N TRP A 293 4.55 -16.43 5.01
CA TRP A 293 4.03 -16.05 6.31
C TRP A 293 2.50 -16.08 6.29
N TYR A 294 1.92 -16.82 7.22
CA TYR A 294 0.49 -16.91 7.44
C TYR A 294 0.10 -16.10 8.68
N HIS A 295 -0.83 -15.16 8.52
CA HIS A 295 -1.38 -14.39 9.64
C HIS A 295 -2.47 -15.18 10.32
N PHE A 296 -2.30 -15.40 11.62
CA PHE A 296 -3.27 -16.01 12.50
C PHE A 296 -3.84 -14.95 13.44
N LEU A 297 -5.16 -14.78 13.40
CA LEU A 297 -5.88 -13.86 14.25
C LEU A 297 -7.22 -14.47 14.63
N VAL A 298 -7.32 -14.99 15.85
CA VAL A 298 -8.53 -15.72 16.29
C VAL A 298 -8.92 -15.36 17.70
N GLN A 299 -10.23 -15.16 17.89
CA GLN A 299 -10.81 -14.91 19.19
C GLN A 299 -10.75 -16.16 20.09
N LEU A 300 -10.35 -15.96 21.33
CA LEU A 300 -10.17 -17.01 22.35
C LEU A 300 -11.48 -17.71 22.77
N ASN A 301 -12.62 -17.29 22.25
CA ASN A 301 -13.94 -17.89 22.51
C ASN A 301 -14.51 -18.69 21.32
N SER A 302 -13.77 -18.85 20.22
CA SER A 302 -14.32 -19.41 18.99
C SER A 302 -14.55 -20.93 19.08
N GLY A 303 -15.80 -21.36 18.85
CA GLY A 303 -16.28 -22.74 18.96
C GLY A 303 -15.79 -23.71 17.86
N ALA A 304 -14.53 -23.61 17.44
CA ALA A 304 -13.93 -24.45 16.41
C ALA A 304 -12.75 -25.28 16.95
N GLY A 305 -12.99 -26.04 18.02
CA GLY A 305 -12.01 -27.00 18.56
C GLY A 305 -12.08 -27.12 20.07
N TRP A 306 -13.02 -27.94 20.56
CA TRP A 306 -13.11 -28.52 21.92
C TRP A 306 -12.18 -27.91 22.99
N SER A 307 -12.53 -26.74 23.51
CA SER A 307 -12.28 -26.47 24.93
C SER A 307 -13.39 -27.15 25.71
N ASN A 308 -13.06 -27.86 26.80
CA ASN A 308 -14.11 -28.32 27.72
C ASN A 308 -14.76 -27.16 28.48
N TRP A 309 -14.24 -25.93 28.34
CA TRP A 309 -14.58 -24.79 29.20
C TRP A 309 -15.11 -23.61 28.39
N ALA A 310 -16.33 -23.20 28.73
CA ALA A 310 -17.06 -22.11 28.11
C ALA A 310 -16.49 -20.71 28.43
N THR A 311 -15.52 -20.61 29.35
CA THR A 311 -14.99 -19.36 29.89
C THR A 311 -13.48 -19.48 30.15
N PHE A 312 -12.63 -19.14 29.18
CA PHE A 312 -11.21 -18.94 29.45
C PHE A 312 -11.00 -17.57 30.10
N ASN A 313 -10.25 -17.55 31.19
CA ASN A 313 -9.87 -16.34 31.87
C ASN A 313 -8.50 -16.52 32.54
N ALA A 314 -7.49 -15.93 31.93
CA ALA A 314 -6.12 -15.89 32.44
C ALA A 314 -5.98 -14.92 33.63
N THR A 315 -6.79 -15.12 34.67
CA THR A 315 -6.68 -14.32 35.91
C THR A 315 -5.37 -14.62 36.64
N ASN A 316 -4.91 -15.88 36.60
CA ASN A 316 -3.66 -16.30 37.25
C ASN A 316 -2.44 -16.19 36.34
N GLY A 317 -2.66 -15.92 35.05
CA GLY A 317 -1.63 -15.76 34.04
C GLY A 317 -1.60 -16.92 33.05
N ILE A 318 -1.24 -16.64 31.82
CA ILE A 318 -0.98 -17.66 30.82
C ILE A 318 0.37 -18.30 31.14
N ASP A 319 0.38 -19.61 31.36
CA ASP A 319 1.59 -20.39 31.63
C ASP A 319 2.41 -20.56 30.35
N TYR A 320 1.76 -20.88 29.23
CA TYR A 320 2.43 -21.03 27.95
C TYR A 320 1.48 -21.03 26.76
N VAL A 321 2.06 -20.74 25.59
CA VAL A 321 1.43 -20.88 24.29
C VAL A 321 2.22 -21.90 23.47
N ILE A 322 1.55 -22.87 22.86
CA ILE A 322 2.20 -23.85 21.98
C ILE A 322 1.62 -23.68 20.58
N PHE A 323 2.48 -23.49 19.60
CA PHE A 323 2.13 -23.81 18.22
C PHE A 323 2.46 -25.27 17.95
N GLU A 324 1.50 -26.04 17.47
CA GLU A 324 1.66 -27.44 17.07
C GLU A 324 1.17 -27.63 15.63
N ALA A 325 1.98 -28.28 14.80
CA ALA A 325 1.58 -28.79 13.50
C ALA A 325 1.55 -30.32 13.53
N THR A 326 0.46 -30.89 13.04
CA THR A 326 0.31 -32.34 12.83
C THR A 326 1.13 -32.73 11.61
N ASN A 327 2.01 -33.70 11.81
CA ASN A 327 3.01 -34.09 10.82
C ASN A 327 2.91 -35.60 10.55
N SER A 328 2.57 -35.98 9.32
CA SER A 328 2.50 -37.37 8.86
C SER A 328 3.80 -37.87 8.22
N SER A 329 4.81 -36.99 8.06
CA SER A 329 6.10 -37.32 7.44
C SER A 329 7.26 -37.20 8.44
N SER A 330 8.09 -38.23 8.59
CA SER A 330 9.26 -38.19 9.49
C SER A 330 10.57 -38.00 8.73
N GLY A 331 11.61 -37.51 9.41
CA GLY A 331 12.96 -37.41 8.85
C GLY A 331 13.22 -36.21 7.95
N LEU A 332 12.24 -35.31 7.78
CA LEU A 332 12.40 -34.11 6.96
C LEU A 332 12.98 -32.96 7.79
N THR A 333 14.01 -32.32 7.25
CA THR A 333 14.58 -31.09 7.81
C THR A 333 13.79 -29.89 7.31
N ARG A 334 13.31 -29.08 8.24
CA ARG A 334 12.49 -27.90 7.96
C ARG A 334 12.87 -26.74 8.84
N THR A 335 12.27 -25.61 8.56
CA THR A 335 12.33 -24.39 9.35
C THR A 335 10.91 -23.97 9.69
N LEU A 336 10.59 -23.96 10.98
CA LEU A 336 9.37 -23.36 11.51
C LEU A 336 9.74 -21.99 12.10
N LYS A 337 8.96 -20.96 11.78
CA LYS A 337 9.11 -19.61 12.31
C LYS A 337 7.81 -19.09 12.89
N ILE A 338 7.92 -18.37 13.99
CA ILE A 338 6.82 -17.64 14.62
C ILE A 338 7.29 -16.20 14.85
N ASP A 339 6.42 -15.25 14.53
CA ASP A 339 6.67 -13.84 14.76
C ASP A 339 5.41 -13.15 15.29
N ASN A 340 5.59 -12.05 16.03
CA ASN A 340 4.54 -11.17 16.49
C ASN A 340 3.39 -11.96 17.15
N LEU A 341 3.73 -12.87 18.08
CA LEU A 341 2.78 -13.61 18.91
C LEU A 341 2.36 -12.74 20.09
N PHE A 342 1.09 -12.43 20.26
CA PHE A 342 0.62 -11.66 21.42
C PHE A 342 -0.90 -11.76 21.54
N PHE A 343 -1.42 -11.31 22.67
CA PHE A 343 -2.86 -11.21 22.86
C PHE A 343 -3.31 -9.78 22.62
N ARG A 344 -4.41 -9.59 21.92
CA ARG A 344 -5.03 -8.26 21.76
C ARG A 344 -6.53 -8.29 21.95
N LYS A 345 -7.09 -7.17 22.37
CA LYS A 345 -8.52 -6.91 22.21
C LYS A 345 -8.90 -6.92 20.73
N LYS A 346 -10.22 -6.90 20.45
CA LYS A 346 -10.77 -6.94 19.08
C LYS A 346 -9.90 -6.16 18.09
N PRO A 347 -9.42 -6.76 17.00
CA PRO A 347 -8.52 -6.10 16.06
C PRO A 347 -9.22 -4.91 15.38
N LEU A 348 -8.42 -3.96 14.88
CA LEU A 348 -8.89 -2.94 13.95
C LEU A 348 -9.31 -3.60 12.63
N ASP A 349 -10.39 -3.12 12.02
CA ASP A 349 -10.82 -3.60 10.70
C ASP A 349 -10.09 -2.80 9.62
N LEU A 350 -9.44 -3.48 8.68
CA LEU A 350 -8.67 -2.87 7.59
C LEU A 350 -9.30 -3.17 6.24
N THR A 351 -9.44 -2.14 5.40
CA THR A 351 -9.83 -2.29 3.99
C THR A 351 -8.85 -1.55 3.10
N VAL A 352 -8.16 -2.29 2.23
CA VAL A 352 -7.29 -1.73 1.19
C VAL A 352 -8.12 -1.52 -0.07
N PHE A 353 -8.17 -0.28 -0.57
CA PHE A 353 -8.90 0.06 -1.78
C PHE A 353 -8.00 -0.05 -3.03
N PRO A 354 -8.60 -0.20 -4.23
CA PRO A 354 -7.84 -0.21 -5.47
C PRO A 354 -6.95 1.03 -5.64
N GLU A 355 -5.78 0.81 -6.24
CA GLU A 355 -4.85 1.88 -6.65
C GLU A 355 -5.56 2.91 -7.53
N LYS A 356 -5.25 4.19 -7.29
CA LYS A 356 -5.62 5.31 -8.14
C LYS A 356 -4.37 5.91 -8.75
N ARG A 357 -4.44 6.25 -10.05
CA ARG A 357 -3.41 7.01 -10.75
C ARG A 357 -3.72 8.49 -10.69
N ILE A 358 -2.74 9.27 -10.25
CA ILE A 358 -2.77 10.73 -10.21
C ILE A 358 -1.73 11.22 -11.21
N GLU A 359 -2.17 12.03 -12.18
CA GLU A 359 -1.28 12.69 -13.13
C GLU A 359 -0.63 13.89 -12.44
N THR A 360 0.70 13.91 -12.41
CA THR A 360 1.50 14.97 -11.80
C THR A 360 2.41 15.59 -12.86
N LEU A 361 2.92 16.79 -12.58
CA LEU A 361 3.93 17.43 -13.41
C LEU A 361 5.30 17.20 -12.78
N SER A 362 6.23 16.63 -13.54
CA SER A 362 7.60 16.40 -13.08
C SER A 362 8.39 17.71 -13.10
N SER A 363 8.91 18.09 -11.94
CA SER A 363 9.82 19.23 -11.81
C SER A 363 11.16 18.99 -12.50
N THR A 364 11.69 17.77 -12.46
CA THR A 364 12.95 17.41 -13.12
C THR A 364 12.84 17.52 -14.63
N LYS A 365 11.74 17.03 -15.21
CA LYS A 365 11.45 17.18 -16.64
C LYS A 365 11.23 18.64 -17.02
N LEU A 366 10.54 19.40 -16.18
CA LEU A 366 10.35 20.84 -16.39
C LEU A 366 11.67 21.60 -16.38
N ASP A 367 12.59 21.25 -15.49
CA ASP A 367 13.91 21.87 -15.40
C ASP A 367 14.84 21.42 -16.54
N ALA A 368 14.79 20.15 -16.95
CA ALA A 368 15.48 19.66 -18.13
C ALA A 368 15.02 20.37 -19.40
N LEU A 369 13.70 20.60 -19.55
CA LEU A 369 13.13 21.33 -20.70
C LEU A 369 13.68 22.76 -20.79
N LYS A 370 13.88 23.46 -19.67
CA LYS A 370 14.45 24.83 -19.65
C LYS A 370 15.88 24.89 -20.17
N ASN A 371 16.62 23.79 -20.04
CA ASN A 371 18.03 23.71 -20.42
C ASN A 371 18.25 23.22 -21.86
N LYS A 372 17.20 22.72 -22.55
CA LYS A 372 17.28 22.32 -23.96
C LYS A 372 17.19 23.54 -24.88
N SER A 373 17.86 23.45 -26.03
CA SER A 373 17.83 24.53 -27.03
C SER A 373 16.46 24.61 -27.71
N VAL A 374 16.10 25.82 -28.18
CA VAL A 374 14.85 26.05 -28.93
C VAL A 374 14.77 25.17 -30.18
N ASP A 375 15.90 24.90 -30.83
CA ASP A 375 15.95 24.10 -32.06
C ASP A 375 15.72 22.60 -31.78
N GLU A 376 16.23 22.07 -30.65
CA GLU A 376 15.94 20.70 -30.22
C GLU A 376 14.48 20.52 -29.84
N ILE A 377 13.90 21.50 -29.14
CA ILE A 377 12.48 21.51 -28.79
C ILE A 377 11.64 21.49 -30.07
N LYS A 378 11.90 22.39 -31.03
CA LYS A 378 11.19 22.42 -32.32
C LYS A 378 11.31 21.12 -33.09
N LYS A 379 12.50 20.51 -33.12
CA LYS A 379 12.73 19.23 -33.79
C LYS A 379 11.90 18.10 -33.19
N THR A 380 11.66 18.15 -31.88
CA THR A 380 10.93 17.10 -31.16
C THR A 380 9.41 17.25 -31.25
N ILE A 381 8.90 18.49 -31.24
CA ILE A 381 7.45 18.71 -31.26
C ILE A 381 6.91 18.65 -32.71
N GLY A 382 7.77 18.86 -33.72
CA GLY A 382 7.42 18.76 -35.13
C GLY A 382 6.65 19.99 -35.64
N GLU A 383 7.30 20.76 -36.52
CA GLU A 383 6.75 21.81 -37.43
C GLU A 383 6.88 23.32 -37.07
N ASP A 384 6.71 24.12 -38.14
CA ASP A 384 7.14 25.50 -38.43
C ASP A 384 6.49 26.65 -37.63
N TYR A 385 5.64 26.36 -36.65
CA TYR A 385 5.00 27.43 -35.86
C TYR A 385 5.96 27.98 -34.80
N LYS A 386 6.07 29.31 -34.70
CA LYS A 386 6.84 29.98 -33.64
C LYS A 386 6.13 29.81 -32.30
N VAL A 387 6.38 28.70 -31.62
CA VAL A 387 5.90 28.47 -30.25
C VAL A 387 6.82 29.14 -29.25
N ARG A 388 6.25 29.85 -28.28
CA ARG A 388 6.95 30.37 -27.10
C ARG A 388 6.40 29.66 -25.87
N ILE A 389 7.25 28.91 -25.17
CA ILE A 389 6.90 28.27 -23.91
C ILE A 389 7.42 29.17 -22.79
N GLU A 390 6.52 29.69 -21.95
CA GLU A 390 6.87 30.46 -20.76
C GLU A 390 6.42 29.68 -19.51
N VAL A 391 7.37 29.38 -18.64
CA VAL A 391 7.10 28.74 -17.35
C VAL A 391 7.26 29.80 -16.27
N ILE A 392 6.14 30.26 -15.72
CA ILE A 392 6.12 31.26 -14.65
C ILE A 392 5.93 30.52 -13.32
N LYS A 393 6.98 30.50 -12.48
CA LYS A 393 6.88 29.99 -11.11
C LYS A 393 6.23 31.07 -10.25
N ASN A 394 4.94 30.93 -9.94
CA ASN A 394 4.29 31.79 -8.97
C ASN A 394 4.90 31.49 -7.59
N LYS A 395 5.34 32.56 -6.90
CA LYS A 395 5.95 32.50 -5.57
C LYS A 395 4.92 32.14 -4.51
#